data_AF-A0A950QYH8-F1
#
_entry.id   AF-A0A950QYH8-F1
#
_cell.length_a   1.000
_cell.length_b   1.000
_cell.length_c   1.000
_cell.angle_alpha   90.00
_cell.angle_beta   90.00
_cell.angle_gamma   90.00
#
_symmetry.space_group_name_H-M   'P 1'
#
loop_
_entity.id
_entity.type
_entity.pdbx_description
1 polymer ?
#
loop_
_entity_poly.entity_id
_entity_poly.type
_entity_poly.pdbx_seq_one_letter_code
_entity_poly.pdbx_strand_id
1 'polypeptide(L)'
;MLDDREDYALYKLLSGYDLAVERTRLDFADLAFEGIGPGNHPVMVGIERKHMGDLAQCVIDRRLSGHQLKGMAEMYDYCYLLIEDQWRPDQSGGIEVYRGGRWTPLYA
;
A
#
# COMPACT_ATOMS: atom_id res chain seq x y z
N MET A 1 11.68 -7.47 2.20
CA MET A 1 11.77 -6.50 3.31
C MET A 1 10.38 -6.03 3.66
N LEU A 2 10.07 -5.95 4.95
CA LEU A 2 8.84 -5.42 5.53
C LEU A 2 9.22 -4.25 6.44
N ASP A 3 8.58 -3.10 6.29
CA ASP A 3 8.84 -1.96 7.17
C ASP A 3 8.51 -2.32 8.63
N ASP A 4 9.36 -1.89 9.56
CA ASP A 4 9.22 -2.21 10.97
C ASP A 4 7.99 -1.55 11.64
N ARG A 5 7.37 -0.54 11.00
CA ARG A 5 6.11 0.10 11.40
C ARG A 5 4.88 -0.74 11.06
N GLU A 6 5.01 -1.68 10.14
CA GLU A 6 3.90 -2.55 9.75
C GLU A 6 3.53 -3.53 10.87
N ASP A 7 2.26 -3.95 10.86
CA ASP A 7 1.72 -4.81 11.89
C ASP A 7 2.33 -6.23 11.86
N TYR A 8 2.28 -6.90 13.01
CA TYR A 8 2.82 -8.25 13.14
C TYR A 8 1.95 -9.32 12.45
N ALA A 9 0.69 -9.01 12.13
CA ALA A 9 -0.20 -9.95 11.44
C ALA A 9 0.22 -10.10 9.97
N LEU A 10 0.60 -9.01 9.30
CA LEU A 10 1.15 -9.05 7.95
C LEU A 10 2.46 -9.84 7.92
N TYR A 11 3.37 -9.61 8.87
CA TYR A 11 4.60 -10.41 9.00
C TYR A 11 4.30 -11.91 9.09
N LYS A 12 3.36 -12.31 9.96
CA LYS A 12 2.96 -13.72 10.11
C LYS A 12 2.35 -14.28 8.83
N LEU A 13 1.48 -13.51 8.19
CA LEU A 13 0.81 -13.91 6.96
C LEU A 13 1.86 -14.21 5.87
N LEU A 14 2.76 -13.27 5.61
CA LEU A 14 3.81 -13.42 4.60
C LEU A 14 4.77 -14.56 4.92
N SER A 15 5.20 -14.67 6.18
CA SER A 15 6.09 -15.76 6.62
C SER A 15 5.44 -17.13 6.50
N GLY A 16 4.10 -17.20 6.53
CA GLY A 16 3.34 -18.44 6.31
C GLY A 16 3.36 -18.96 4.87
N TYR A 17 3.83 -18.15 3.91
CA TYR A 17 4.01 -18.53 2.50
C TYR A 17 5.46 -18.90 2.16
N ASP A 18 6.25 -19.34 3.15
CA ASP A 18 7.68 -19.67 3.00
C ASP A 18 8.53 -18.52 2.43
N LEU A 19 8.08 -17.28 2.63
CA LEU A 19 8.84 -16.08 2.26
C LEU A 19 9.86 -15.74 3.35
N ALA A 20 11.10 -15.49 2.94
CA ALA A 20 12.12 -14.94 3.83
C ALA A 20 11.83 -13.45 4.11
N VAL A 21 11.00 -13.18 5.11
CA VAL A 21 10.60 -11.82 5.48
C VAL A 21 11.57 -11.23 6.49
N GLU A 22 12.37 -10.26 6.05
CA GLU A 22 13.17 -9.41 6.93
C GLU A 22 12.39 -8.15 7.32
N ARG A 23 12.22 -7.92 8.63
CA ARG A 23 11.68 -6.65 9.16
C ARG A 23 12.81 -5.65 9.31
N THR A 24 12.67 -4.49 8.68
CA THR A 24 13.69 -3.43 8.67
C THR A 24 13.03 -2.05 8.56
N ARG A 25 13.80 -0.97 8.74
CA ARG A 25 13.30 0.38 8.47
C ARG A 25 13.40 0.67 6.98
N LEU A 26 12.30 1.04 6.35
CA LEU A 26 12.27 1.58 5.00
C LEU A 26 12.03 3.10 5.05
N ASP A 27 12.72 3.86 4.20
CA ASP A 27 12.48 5.30 4.11
C ASP A 27 11.14 5.60 3.42
N PHE A 28 10.77 4.75 2.45
CA PHE A 28 9.53 4.76 1.69
C PHE A 28 9.00 3.34 1.48
N ALA A 29 7.71 3.19 1.17
CA ALA A 29 7.00 1.92 1.05
C ALA A 29 6.85 1.14 2.37
N ASP A 30 5.86 0.26 2.41
CA ASP A 30 5.59 -0.63 3.55
C ASP A 30 6.23 -2.01 3.31
N LEU A 31 6.36 -2.41 2.05
CA LEU A 31 7.10 -3.59 1.64
C LEU A 31 8.04 -3.27 0.49
N ALA A 32 9.19 -3.93 0.45
CA ALA A 32 10.10 -3.87 -0.68
C ALA A 32 10.77 -5.22 -0.92
N PHE A 33 11.05 -5.55 -2.18
CA PHE A 33 11.80 -6.74 -2.55
C PHE A 33 12.53 -6.57 -3.87
N GLU A 34 13.58 -7.38 -4.05
CA GLU A 34 14.26 -7.53 -5.34
C GLU A 34 13.48 -8.48 -6.24
N GLY A 35 13.22 -8.05 -7.47
CA GLY A 35 12.58 -8.83 -8.51
C GLY A 35 13.48 -9.01 -9.73
N ILE A 36 12.94 -9.73 -10.72
CA ILE A 36 13.57 -9.89 -12.03
C ILE A 36 12.71 -9.13 -13.04
N GLY A 37 13.26 -8.04 -13.57
CA GLY A 37 12.62 -7.21 -14.58
C GLY A 37 12.87 -7.71 -16.02
N PRO A 38 12.34 -6.98 -17.01
CA PRO A 38 12.55 -7.29 -18.43
C PRO A 38 14.05 -7.42 -18.77
N GLY A 39 14.40 -8.44 -19.56
CA GLY A 39 15.80 -8.69 -19.93
C GLY A 39 16.66 -9.35 -18.83
N ASN A 40 16.02 -9.90 -17.78
CA ASN A 40 16.68 -10.51 -16.61
C ASN A 40 17.53 -9.53 -15.80
N HIS A 41 17.17 -8.25 -15.82
CA HIS A 41 17.81 -7.26 -14.96
C HIS A 41 17.20 -7.29 -13.55
N PRO A 42 18.01 -7.20 -12.48
CA PRO A 42 17.47 -7.03 -11.14
C PRO A 42 16.73 -5.70 -11.05
N VAL A 43 15.59 -5.69 -10.37
CA VAL A 43 14.76 -4.49 -10.17
C VAL A 43 14.30 -4.42 -8.73
N MET A 44 14.14 -3.20 -8.22
CA MET A 44 13.58 -2.93 -6.91
C MET A 44 12.08 -2.64 -7.02
N VAL A 45 11.28 -3.42 -6.28
CA VAL A 45 9.83 -3.26 -6.21
C VAL A 45 9.45 -2.73 -4.83
N GLY A 46 8.75 -1.61 -4.78
CA GLY A 46 8.18 -1.03 -3.56
C GLY A 46 6.64 -1.10 -3.58
N ILE A 47 6.04 -1.48 -2.45
CA ILE A 47 4.60 -1.56 -2.25
C ILE A 47 4.21 -0.70 -1.05
N GLU A 48 3.32 0.27 -1.29
CA GLU A 48 2.63 1.02 -0.24
C GLU A 48 1.23 0.42 -0.06
N ARG A 49 0.86 0.11 1.17
CA ARG A 49 -0.48 -0.32 1.58
C ARG A 49 -1.25 0.88 2.11
N LYS A 50 -2.54 0.94 1.78
CA LYS A 50 -3.38 2.02 2.30
C LYS A 50 -4.84 1.59 2.38
N HIS A 51 -5.49 1.85 3.51
CA HIS A 51 -6.94 1.75 3.59
C HIS A 51 -7.60 2.91 2.85
N MET A 52 -8.85 2.72 2.45
CA MET A 52 -9.60 3.71 1.68
C MET A 52 -9.75 5.04 2.44
N GLY A 53 -9.90 5.00 3.77
CA GLY A 53 -9.98 6.19 4.63
C GLY A 53 -8.68 7.00 4.66
N ASP A 54 -7.53 6.33 4.72
CA ASP A 54 -6.23 7.00 4.73
C ASP A 54 -5.89 7.55 3.35
N LEU A 55 -6.26 6.82 2.29
CA LEU A 55 -6.09 7.27 0.90
C LEU A 55 -6.86 8.58 0.68
N ALA A 56 -8.14 8.56 1.04
CA ALA A 56 -9.02 9.70 1.00
C ALA A 56 -8.40 10.95 1.64
N GLN A 57 -7.92 10.82 2.87
CA GLN A 57 -7.32 11.94 3.60
C GLN A 57 -6.00 12.39 2.94
N CYS A 58 -5.15 11.46 2.53
CA CYS A 58 -3.86 11.79 1.92
C CYS A 58 -4.00 12.47 0.55
N VAL A 59 -5.07 12.19 -0.20
CA VAL A 59 -5.40 12.89 -1.45
C VAL A 59 -5.82 14.33 -1.15
N ILE A 60 -6.69 14.54 -0.17
CA ILE A 60 -7.15 15.87 0.26
C ILE A 60 -5.95 16.72 0.72
N ASP A 61 -5.09 16.15 1.56
CA ASP A 61 -3.94 16.84 2.14
C ASP A 61 -2.72 16.90 1.20
N ARG A 62 -2.85 16.35 -0.02
CA ARG A 62 -1.78 16.25 -1.04
C ARG A 62 -0.51 15.52 -0.58
N ARG A 63 -0.57 14.79 0.54
CA ARG A 63 0.55 14.03 1.10
C ARG A 63 0.92 12.83 0.23
N LEU A 64 -0.08 12.24 -0.43
CA LEU A 64 0.12 11.05 -1.25
C LEU A 64 1.07 11.34 -2.42
N SER A 65 0.76 12.34 -3.24
CA SER A 65 1.57 12.73 -4.40
C SER A 65 2.79 13.57 -4.03
N GLY A 66 2.73 14.36 -2.95
CA GLY A 66 3.79 15.30 -2.61
C GLY A 66 5.03 14.70 -1.96
N HIS A 67 4.89 13.56 -1.27
CA HIS A 67 6.00 12.98 -0.51
C HIS A 67 6.16 11.47 -0.73
N GLN A 68 5.12 10.68 -0.45
CA GLN A 68 5.27 9.22 -0.46
C GLN A 68 5.48 8.65 -1.86
N LEU A 69 4.58 8.95 -2.80
CA LEU A 69 4.71 8.41 -4.17
C LEU A 69 5.95 8.96 -4.88
N LYS A 70 6.34 10.20 -4.58
CA LYS A 70 7.56 10.78 -5.12
C LYS A 70 8.80 10.06 -4.60
N GLY A 71 8.92 9.88 -3.28
CA GLY A 71 10.06 9.16 -2.69
C GLY A 71 10.15 7.71 -3.15
N MET A 72 9.00 7.03 -3.31
CA MET A 72 8.96 5.70 -3.90
C MET A 72 9.45 5.69 -5.36
N ALA A 73 8.97 6.62 -6.20
CA ALA A 73 9.37 6.70 -7.60
C ALA A 73 10.86 7.03 -7.80
N GLU A 74 11.50 7.65 -6.81
CA GLU A 74 12.94 7.92 -6.80
C GLU A 74 13.76 6.70 -6.33
N MET A 75 13.17 5.78 -5.55
CA MET A 75 13.85 4.68 -4.88
C MET A 75 13.62 3.30 -5.52
N TYR A 76 12.48 3.10 -6.19
CA TYR A 76 12.06 1.81 -6.73
C TYR A 76 11.82 1.89 -8.23
N ASP A 77 12.24 0.84 -8.96
CA ASP A 77 11.97 0.71 -10.39
C ASP A 77 10.47 0.49 -10.67
N TYR A 78 9.80 -0.25 -9.77
CA TYR A 78 8.36 -0.48 -9.83
C TYR A 78 7.69 -0.11 -8.50
N CYS A 79 6.68 0.74 -8.59
CA CYS A 79 5.91 1.21 -7.44
C CYS A 79 4.47 0.69 -7.53
N TYR A 80 4.00 0.05 -6.47
CA TYR A 80 2.61 -0.37 -6.32
C TYR A 80 1.95 0.35 -5.15
N LEU A 81 0.72 0.84 -5.38
CA LEU A 81 -0.17 1.30 -4.32
C LEU A 81 -1.29 0.27 -4.18
N LEU A 82 -1.28 -0.48 -3.08
CA LEU A 82 -2.30 -1.45 -2.74
C LEU A 82 -3.36 -0.78 -1.87
N ILE A 83 -4.54 -0.55 -2.45
CA ILE A 83 -5.69 -0.06 -1.70
C ILE A 83 -6.42 -1.24 -1.09
N GLU A 84 -6.42 -1.28 0.22
CA GLU A 84 -7.16 -2.25 1.02
C GLU A 84 -8.57 -1.69 1.27
N ASP A 85 -9.54 -2.60 1.42
CA ASP A 85 -10.99 -2.39 1.56
C ASP A 85 -11.80 -2.70 0.29
N GLN A 86 -13.02 -3.22 0.52
CA GLN A 86 -14.05 -3.27 -0.51
C GLN A 86 -14.75 -1.92 -0.56
N TRP A 87 -14.77 -1.31 -1.75
CA TRP A 87 -15.40 -0.01 -1.96
C TRP A 87 -16.30 -0.04 -3.20
N ARG A 88 -17.23 0.91 -3.27
CA ARG A 88 -18.05 1.15 -4.46
C ARG A 88 -18.47 2.62 -4.54
N PRO A 89 -18.83 3.11 -5.74
CA PRO A 89 -19.58 4.36 -5.84
C PRO A 89 -21.03 4.17 -5.37
N ASP A 90 -21.59 5.18 -4.72
CA ASP A 90 -23.04 5.30 -4.52
C ASP A 90 -23.74 5.90 -5.76
N GLN A 91 -25.06 6.10 -5.69
CA GLN A 91 -25.86 6.65 -6.79
C GLN A 91 -25.50 8.11 -7.15
N SER A 92 -24.89 8.84 -6.22
CA SER A 92 -24.45 10.23 -6.40
C SER A 92 -22.98 10.35 -6.82
N GLY A 93 -22.26 9.23 -6.90
CA GLY A 93 -20.82 9.19 -7.14
C GLY A 93 -19.95 9.36 -5.89
N GLY A 94 -20.56 9.37 -4.70
CA GLY A 94 -19.86 9.28 -3.42
C GLY A 94 -19.20 7.91 -3.23
N ILE A 95 -18.20 7.83 -2.34
CA ILE A 95 -17.50 6.57 -2.06
C ILE A 95 -18.13 5.90 -0.84
N GLU A 96 -18.51 4.64 -0.98
CA GLU A 96 -18.90 3.77 0.14
C GLU A 96 -17.86 2.68 0.36
N VAL A 97 -17.65 2.30 1.63
CA VAL A 97 -16.80 1.19 2.05
C VAL A 97 -17.62 0.12 2.74
N TYR A 98 -17.28 -1.15 2.49
CA TYR A 98 -17.95 -2.28 3.13
C TYR A 98 -17.37 -2.53 4.51
N ARG A 99 -18.16 -2.28 5.56
CA ARG A 99 -17.75 -2.44 6.96
C ARG A 99 -18.86 -3.09 7.75
N GLY A 100 -18.55 -4.16 8.50
CA GLY A 100 -19.50 -4.82 9.38
C GLY A 100 -20.77 -5.34 8.67
N GLY A 101 -20.64 -5.81 7.43
CA GLY A 101 -21.75 -6.38 6.66
C GLY A 101 -22.60 -5.38 5.87
N ARG A 102 -22.26 -4.09 5.90
CA ARG A 102 -23.00 -3.02 5.22
C ARG A 102 -22.09 -2.05 4.49
N TRP A 103 -22.63 -1.43 3.46
CA TRP A 103 -22.00 -0.27 2.81
C TRP A 103 -22.24 0.98 3.65
N THR A 104 -21.20 1.78 3.84
CA THR A 104 -21.25 3.02 4.62
C THR A 104 -20.48 4.11 3.88
N PRO A 105 -21.01 5.36 3.81
CA PRO A 105 -20.28 6.47 3.23
C PRO A 105 -18.90 6.64 3.86
N LEU A 106 -17.89 6.88 3.03
CA LEU A 106 -16.52 7.12 3.47
C LEU A 106 -16.38 8.48 4.18
N TYR A 107 -17.15 9.46 3.69
CA TYR A 107 -17.25 10.81 4.22
C TYR A 107 -18.72 11.05 4.57
N ALA A 108 -18.98 11.62 5.75
CA ALA A 108 -20.30 12.03 6.20
C ALA A 108 -20.45 13.55 6.13
#